data_AF-A0A0D6L6S3-F1
#
_entry.id   AF-A0A0D6L6S3-F1
#
_cell.length_a   1.000
_cell.length_b   1.000
_cell.length_c   1.000
_cell.angle_alpha   90.00
_cell.angle_beta   90.00
_cell.angle_gamma   90.00
#
_symmetry.space_group_name_H-M   'P 1'
#
loop_
_entity.id
_entity.type
_entity.pdbx_description
1 polymer ?
#
loop_
_entity_poly.entity_id
_entity_poly.type
_entity_poly.pdbx_seq_one_letter_code
_entity_poly.pdbx_strand_id
1 'polypeptide(L)'
;MVAAGYCLYGSATIVVLSTGHGVNGFMLDPSIGEFILTHPKMRVPEKGKVYSINEGYARFWSKGLTEYIHTRKFPEVSLTAV
;
A
#
# COMPACT_ATOMS: atom_id res chain seq x y z
N MET A 1 9.17 -17.12 -9.37
CA MET A 1 9.96 -16.05 -8.74
C MET A 1 10.35 -16.53 -7.34
N VAL A 2 11.63 -16.43 -6.96
CA VAL A 2 12.13 -16.94 -5.67
C VAL A 2 12.17 -15.88 -4.56
N ALA A 3 12.29 -14.60 -4.95
CA ALA A 3 12.23 -13.45 -4.05
C ALA A 3 11.77 -12.21 -4.82
N ALA A 4 11.22 -11.21 -4.10
CA ALA A 4 10.91 -9.89 -4.62
C ALA A 4 10.96 -8.84 -3.51
N GLY A 5 11.17 -7.59 -3.89
CA GLY A 5 11.21 -6.47 -2.97
C GLY A 5 11.31 -5.12 -3.67
N TYR A 6 11.31 -4.06 -2.88
CA TYR A 6 11.54 -2.69 -3.34
C TYR A 6 12.30 -1.88 -2.28
N CYS A 7 12.99 -0.84 -2.73
CA CYS A 7 13.57 0.19 -1.88
C CYS A 7 12.74 1.48 -1.99
N LEU A 8 12.37 2.07 -0.87
CA LEU A 8 11.68 3.36 -0.80
C LEU A 8 12.64 4.41 -0.24
N TYR A 9 12.93 5.44 -1.02
CA TYR A 9 13.71 6.61 -0.62
C TYR A 9 12.77 7.76 -0.24
N GLY A 10 12.17 7.67 0.94
CA GLY A 10 11.29 8.70 1.50
C GLY A 10 12.02 9.58 2.51
N SER A 11 11.29 10.06 3.52
CA SER A 11 11.89 10.70 4.71
C SER A 11 12.83 9.76 5.48
N ALA A 12 12.64 8.45 5.32
CA ALA A 12 13.57 7.40 5.69
C ALA A 12 13.76 6.44 4.50
N THR A 13 14.90 5.73 4.48
CA THR A 13 15.15 4.67 3.48
C THR A 13 14.71 3.32 4.01
N ILE A 14 13.80 2.64 3.31
CA ILE A 14 13.27 1.32 3.69
C ILE A 14 13.47 0.33 2.55
N VAL A 15 13.89 -0.89 2.90
CA VAL A 15 13.86 -2.06 2.02
C VAL A 15 12.72 -2.98 2.48
N VAL A 16 11.80 -3.32 1.58
CA VAL A 16 10.76 -4.32 1.83
C VAL A 16 11.07 -5.55 0.96
N LEU A 17 11.16 -6.72 1.58
CA LEU A 17 11.61 -7.96 0.92
C LEU A 17 10.73 -9.17 1.29
N SER A 18 10.55 -10.07 0.32
CA SER A 18 9.95 -11.39 0.47
C SER A 18 10.77 -12.45 -0.27
N THR A 19 10.91 -13.62 0.35
CA THR A 19 11.55 -14.83 -0.21
C THR A 19 10.57 -16.00 -0.30
N GLY A 20 9.26 -15.70 -0.36
CA GLY A 20 8.18 -16.70 -0.34
C GLY A 20 7.65 -17.07 1.05
N HIS A 21 8.31 -16.64 2.13
CA HIS A 21 7.93 -16.95 3.52
C HIS A 21 7.46 -15.71 4.31
N GLY A 22 6.60 -14.90 3.70
CA GLY A 22 6.13 -13.64 4.26
C GLY A 22 6.91 -12.42 3.75
N VAL A 23 6.60 -11.25 4.32
CA VAL A 23 7.15 -9.95 3.91
C VAL A 23 7.73 -9.26 5.13
N ASN A 24 8.92 -8.67 5.01
CA ASN A 24 9.58 -7.94 6.08
C ASN A 24 10.10 -6.59 5.58
N GLY A 25 9.99 -5.56 6.43
CA GLY A 25 10.51 -4.22 6.18
C GLY A 25 11.72 -3.91 7.06
N PHE A 26 12.77 -3.40 6.43
CA PHE A 26 14.02 -3.01 7.06
C PHE A 26 14.27 -1.53 6.83
N MET A 27 14.59 -0.78 7.87
CA MET A 27 14.89 0.65 7.78
C MET A 27 16.41 0.83 7.85
N LEU A 28 16.96 1.70 7.00
CA LEU A 28 18.37 2.06 7.05
C LEU A 28 18.66 2.90 8.30
N ASP A 29 19.59 2.44 9.13
CA ASP A 29 20.30 3.30 10.08
C ASP A 29 21.51 3.91 9.37
N PRO A 30 21.49 5.21 9.03
CA PRO A 30 22.57 5.84 8.28
C PRO A 30 23.85 6.02 9.11
N SER A 31 23.77 5.93 10.44
CA SER A 31 24.94 6.13 11.31
C SER A 31 25.92 4.95 11.24
N ILE A 32 25.40 3.75 11.03
CA ILE A 32 26.18 2.50 10.92
C ILE A 32 26.13 1.91 9.51
N GLY A 33 25.22 2.37 8.65
CA GLY A 33 25.08 1.90 7.27
C GLY A 33 24.38 0.56 7.14
N GLU A 34 23.54 0.18 8.11
CA GLU A 34 22.87 -1.13 8.15
C GLU A 34 21.34 -1.03 8.03
N PHE A 35 20.74 -2.06 7.43
CA PHE A 35 19.29 -2.20 7.34
C PHE A 35 18.76 -3.01 8.52
N ILE A 36 18.05 -2.35 9.42
CA ILE A 36 17.54 -2.94 10.66
C ILE A 36 16.09 -3.39 10.46
N LEU A 37 15.77 -4.62 10.89
CA LEU A 37 14.41 -5.15 10.85
C LEU A 37 13.50 -4.34 11.77
N THR A 38 12.55 -3.62 11.18
CA THR A 38 11.61 -2.76 11.92
C THR A 38 10.15 -3.18 11.74
N HIS A 39 9.83 -3.86 10.64
CA HIS A 39 8.47 -4.28 10.31
C HIS A 39 8.46 -5.79 10.01
N PRO A 40 8.44 -6.66 11.03
CA PRO A 40 8.40 -8.10 10.83
C PRO A 40 7.02 -8.56 10.34
N LYS A 41 7.00 -9.56 9.45
CA LYS A 41 5.79 -10.29 9.02
C LYS A 41 4.64 -9.36 8.57
N MET A 42 4.96 -8.35 7.77
CA MET A 42 3.99 -7.37 7.27
C MET A 42 2.77 -8.05 6.62
N ARG A 43 1.59 -7.53 6.94
CA ARG A 43 0.30 -7.93 6.36
C ARG A 43 -0.45 -6.68 5.91
N VAL A 44 -1.05 -6.75 4.73
CA VAL A 44 -2.02 -5.74 4.30
C VAL A 44 -3.33 -5.95 5.07
N PRO A 45 -4.01 -4.90 5.55
CA PRO A 45 -5.34 -5.03 6.13
C PRO A 45 -6.33 -5.62 5.12
N GLU A 46 -7.33 -6.37 5.59
CA GLU A 46 -8.36 -6.97 4.73
C GLU A 46 -9.18 -5.91 3.97
N LYS A 47 -9.39 -4.72 4.58
CA LYS A 47 -10.10 -3.60 3.95
C LYS A 47 -9.48 -2.26 4.32
N GLY A 48 -9.04 -1.51 3.31
CA GLY A 48 -8.56 -0.14 3.43
C GLY A 48 -9.67 0.91 3.25
N LYS A 49 -9.34 2.17 3.55
CA LYS A 49 -10.21 3.34 3.34
C LYS A 49 -9.68 4.32 2.29
N VAL A 50 -8.57 3.99 1.63
CA VAL A 50 -7.87 4.85 0.68
C VAL A 50 -7.85 4.17 -0.68
N TYR A 51 -8.13 4.93 -1.75
CA TYR A 51 -7.85 4.55 -3.12
C TYR A 51 -6.75 5.45 -3.68
N SER A 52 -5.93 4.93 -4.60
CA SER A 52 -4.85 5.70 -5.24
C SER A 52 -4.93 5.49 -6.75
N ILE A 53 -5.28 6.55 -7.47
CA ILE A 53 -5.40 6.59 -8.94
C ILE A 53 -5.18 8.03 -9.43
N ASN A 54 -4.68 8.19 -10.66
CA ASN A 54 -4.63 9.49 -11.29
C ASN A 54 -6.00 9.84 -11.92
N GLU A 55 -6.78 10.69 -11.25
CA GLU A 55 -8.10 11.14 -11.71
C GLU A 55 -8.08 12.04 -12.95
N GLY A 56 -6.91 12.57 -13.36
CA GLY A 56 -6.78 13.32 -14.62
C GLY A 56 -7.12 12.49 -15.86
N TYR A 57 -7.09 11.16 -15.76
CA TYR A 57 -7.49 10.24 -16.83
C TYR A 57 -8.97 9.86 -16.82
N ALA A 58 -9.81 10.49 -15.97
CA ALA A 58 -11.21 10.11 -15.79
C ALA A 58 -12.01 9.99 -17.09
N ARG A 59 -11.74 10.85 -18.08
CA ARG A 59 -12.39 10.81 -19.41
C ARG A 59 -12.21 9.48 -20.15
N PHE A 60 -11.12 8.76 -19.89
CA PHE A 60 -10.74 7.52 -20.59
C PHE A 60 -11.06 6.26 -19.79
N TRP A 61 -11.65 6.40 -18.61
CA TRP A 61 -11.96 5.26 -17.77
C TRP A 61 -13.11 4.44 -18.36
N SER A 62 -13.03 3.13 -18.15
CA SER A 62 -14.15 2.24 -18.41
C SER A 62 -15.30 2.56 -17.44
N LYS A 63 -16.53 2.23 -17.85
CA LYS A 63 -17.73 2.42 -17.02
C LYS A 63 -17.57 1.83 -15.61
N GLY A 64 -17.03 0.61 -15.51
CA GLY A 64 -16.85 -0.07 -14.22
C GLY A 64 -15.85 0.63 -13.29
N LEU A 65 -14.78 1.23 -13.85
CA LEU A 65 -13.82 2.00 -13.04
C LEU A 65 -14.46 3.30 -12.52
N THR A 66 -15.19 4.01 -13.39
CA THR A 66 -15.93 5.23 -13.01
C THR A 66 -16.94 4.95 -11.89
N GLU A 67 -17.71 3.86 -12.00
CA GLU A 67 -18.66 3.43 -10.97
C GLU A 67 -17.94 3.07 -9.66
N TYR A 68 -16.86 2.28 -9.72
CA TYR A 68 -16.09 1.92 -8.53
C TYR A 68 -15.60 3.15 -7.77
N ILE A 69 -14.96 4.11 -8.46
CA ILE A 69 -14.46 5.34 -7.85
C ILE A 69 -15.61 6.18 -7.27
N HIS A 70 -16.77 6.24 -7.93
CA HIS A 70 -17.96 6.89 -7.39
C HIS A 70 -18.35 6.31 -6.02
N THR A 71 -18.37 4.97 -5.87
CA THR A 71 -18.66 4.32 -4.57
C THR A 71 -17.61 4.58 -3.50
N ARG A 72 -16.37 4.92 -3.88
CA ARG A 72 -15.31 5.28 -2.92
C ARG A 72 -15.42 6.72 -2.43
N LYS A 73 -15.83 7.64 -3.31
CA LYS A 73 -16.04 9.07 -2.98
C LYS A 73 -17.31 9.31 -2.19
N PHE A 74 -18.38 8.60 -2.56
CA PHE A 74 -19.70 8.69 -1.94
C PHE A 74 -20.07 7.33 -1.37
N PRO A 75 -19.40 6.89 -0.28
CA PRO A 75 -19.75 5.64 0.35
C PRO A 75 -21.17 5.72 0.91
N GLU A 76 -21.95 4.66 0.75
CA GLU A 76 -23.25 4.55 1.42
C GLU A 76 -23.03 4.58 2.94
N VAL A 77 -23.74 5.49 3.61
CA VAL A 77 -23.75 5.54 5.06
C VAL A 77 -24.58 4.34 5.54
N SER A 78 -23.95 3.36 6.17
CA SER A 78 -24.69 2.28 6.83
C SER A 78 -25.52 2.87 7.97
N LEU A 79 -26.85 2.82 7.84
CA LEU A 79 -27.83 3.25 8.84
C LEU A 79 -27.91 2.32 10.09
N THR A 80 -26.98 1.38 10.24
CA THR A 80 -26.99 0.34 11.28
C THR A 80 -26.14 0.65 12.53
N ALA A 81 -25.71 1.91 12.71
CA ALA A 81 -25.05 2.36 13.92
C ALA A 81 -25.98 3.25 14.76
N VAL A 82 -27.08 2.66 15.25
CA VAL A 82 -27.82 3.12 16.43
C VAL A 82 -28.12 1.90 17.29
#